data_AF-A0A0G0VLK2-F1
#
_entry.id   AF-A0A0G0VLK2-F1
#
_cell.length_a   1.000
_cell.length_b   1.000
_cell.length_c   1.000
_cell.angle_alpha   90.00
_cell.angle_beta   90.00
_cell.angle_gamma   90.00
#
_symmetry.space_group_name_H-M   'P 1'
#
loop_
_entity.id
_entity.type
_entity.pdbx_description
1 polymer ?
#
loop_
_entity_poly.entity_id
_entity_poly.type
_entity_poly.pdbx_seq_one_letter_code
_entity_poly.pdbx_strand_id
1 'polypeptide(L)'
;MLLANFNAARQRSRDAQRKSDLRNLQTALRLYYNDNVGYPTSNGGYEIVGCGSKAARIACPWATAWTTTEGQTYMTRLPKDPQAIDYRYIQTDSDNFILTACLENKSDDKGISDTSGWCTSSWVYQVKP
;
A
#
# COMPACT_ATOMS: atom_id res chain seq x y z
N MET A 1 -16.86 -32.28 1.38
CA MET A 1 -15.67 -31.39 1.40
C MET A 1 -16.12 -29.94 1.45
N LEU A 2 -16.29 -29.36 2.64
CA LEU A 2 -16.71 -27.96 2.82
C LEU A 2 -15.58 -27.06 3.38
N LEU A 3 -14.59 -27.67 4.04
CA LEU A 3 -13.48 -26.96 4.70
C LEU A 3 -12.48 -26.34 3.70
N ALA A 4 -12.18 -27.02 2.59
CA ALA A 4 -11.25 -26.52 1.57
C ALA A 4 -11.79 -25.28 0.82
N ASN A 5 -13.09 -25.25 0.54
CA ASN A 5 -13.74 -24.13 -0.16
C ASN A 5 -13.81 -22.86 0.69
N PHE A 6 -13.96 -23.02 2.01
CA PHE A 6 -14.03 -21.89 2.94
C PHE A 6 -12.70 -21.16 3.08
N ASN A 7 -11.58 -21.89 3.10
CA ASN A 7 -10.25 -21.30 3.16
C ASN A 7 -9.94 -20.47 1.90
N ALA A 8 -10.27 -20.99 0.72
CA ALA A 8 -10.11 -20.26 -0.54
C ALA A 8 -11.00 -18.99 -0.61
N ALA A 9 -12.23 -19.05 -0.08
CA ALA A 9 -13.10 -17.88 -0.01
C ALA A 9 -12.53 -16.79 0.91
N ARG A 10 -11.98 -17.17 2.07
CA ARG A 10 -11.33 -16.21 2.99
C ARG A 10 -10.09 -15.56 2.37
N GLN A 11 -9.27 -16.33 1.64
CA GLN A 11 -8.12 -15.79 0.91
C GLN A 11 -8.55 -14.71 -0.10
N ARG A 12 -9.51 -15.04 -0.97
CA ARG A 12 -10.03 -14.09 -1.97
C ARG A 12 -10.64 -12.84 -1.33
N SER A 13 -11.31 -12.98 -0.18
CA SER A 13 -11.86 -11.84 0.56
C SER A 13 -10.77 -10.90 1.07
N ARG A 14 -9.65 -11.44 1.58
CA ARG A 14 -8.51 -10.62 2.02
C ARG A 14 -7.79 -9.97 0.84
N ASP A 15 -7.60 -10.71 -0.26
CA ASP A 15 -7.02 -10.15 -1.48
C ASP A 15 -7.88 -9.03 -2.07
N ALA A 16 -9.21 -9.15 -2.00
CA ALA A 16 -10.12 -8.06 -2.37
C ALA A 16 -9.94 -6.82 -1.47
N GLN A 17 -9.79 -7.02 -0.16
CA GLN A 17 -9.49 -5.94 0.78
C GLN A 17 -8.15 -5.27 0.42
N ARG A 18 -7.07 -6.03 0.22
CA ARG A 18 -5.74 -5.52 -0.15
C ARG A 18 -5.78 -4.66 -1.41
N LYS A 19 -6.50 -5.13 -2.43
CA LYS A 19 -6.71 -4.38 -3.67
C LYS A 19 -7.49 -3.09 -3.45
N SER A 20 -8.50 -3.10 -2.61
CA SER A 20 -9.26 -1.90 -2.23
C SER A 20 -8.38 -0.91 -1.49
N ASP A 21 -7.57 -1.39 -0.54
CA ASP A 21 -6.65 -0.59 0.25
C ASP A 21 -5.63 0.14 -0.64
N LEU A 22 -5.04 -0.54 -1.63
CA LEU A 22 -4.11 0.11 -2.56
C LEU A 22 -4.78 1.20 -3.42
N ARG A 23 -6.05 1.03 -3.82
CA ARG A 23 -6.78 2.07 -4.57
C ARG A 23 -7.09 3.29 -3.71
N ASN A 24 -7.45 3.07 -2.45
CA ASN A 24 -7.65 4.15 -1.50
C ASN A 24 -6.34 4.90 -1.25
N LEU A 25 -5.22 4.19 -1.12
CA LEU A 25 -3.89 4.77 -1.02
C LEU A 25 -3.49 5.55 -2.28
N GLN A 26 -3.76 5.05 -3.48
CA GLN A 26 -3.53 5.78 -4.74
C GLN A 26 -4.26 7.11 -4.75
N THR A 27 -5.50 7.13 -4.27
CA THR A 27 -6.28 8.37 -4.14
C THR A 27 -5.63 9.35 -3.17
N ALA A 28 -5.21 8.87 -1.98
CA ALA A 28 -4.52 9.70 -0.99
C ALA A 28 -3.17 10.25 -1.52
N LEU A 29 -2.41 9.42 -2.23
CA LEU A 29 -1.16 9.82 -2.89
C LEU A 29 -1.42 10.90 -3.95
N ARG A 30 -2.53 10.81 -4.69
CA ARG A 30 -2.89 11.84 -5.67
C ARG A 30 -3.25 13.16 -4.99
N LEU A 31 -3.95 13.13 -3.86
CA LEU A 31 -4.20 14.33 -3.05
C LEU A 31 -2.89 14.95 -2.57
N TYR A 32 -1.96 14.14 -2.06
CA TYR A 32 -0.64 14.61 -1.66
C TYR A 32 0.13 15.26 -2.83
N TYR A 33 0.10 14.63 -4.01
CA TYR A 33 0.77 15.15 -5.19
C TYR A 33 0.26 16.55 -5.56
N ASN A 34 -1.06 16.76 -5.50
CA ASN A 34 -1.66 18.06 -5.82
C ASN A 34 -1.15 19.18 -4.89
N ASP A 35 -0.89 18.88 -3.62
CA ASP A 35 -0.46 19.87 -2.62
C ASP A 35 1.06 20.09 -2.58
N ASN A 36 1.84 19.12 -3.05
CA ASN A 36 3.30 19.11 -2.89
C ASN A 36 4.08 19.03 -4.21
N VAL A 37 3.38 18.92 -5.34
CA VAL A 37 3.95 18.84 -6.70
C VAL A 37 4.97 17.71 -6.82
N GLY A 38 4.62 16.57 -6.21
CA GLY A 38 5.46 15.38 -6.20
C GLY A 38 4.91 14.32 -5.23
N TYR A 39 5.11 13.05 -5.56
CA TYR A 39 4.81 11.95 -4.66
C TYR A 39 5.79 11.92 -3.48
N PRO A 40 5.35 11.47 -2.29
CA PRO A 40 6.23 11.38 -1.12
C PRO A 40 7.37 10.41 -1.38
N THR A 41 8.52 10.60 -0.74
CA THR A 41 9.61 9.62 -0.81
C THR A 41 9.24 8.35 -0.03
N SER A 42 9.95 7.26 -0.26
CA SER A 42 9.85 6.03 0.53
C SER A 42 11.08 5.85 1.41
N ASN A 43 10.94 5.22 2.58
CA ASN A 43 12.08 4.84 3.42
C ASN A 43 12.49 3.38 3.18
N GLY A 44 13.54 2.92 3.88
CA GLY A 44 13.99 1.51 3.81
C GLY A 44 12.99 0.48 4.34
N GLY A 45 11.95 0.92 5.06
CA GLY A 45 10.82 0.10 5.51
C GLY A 45 9.66 0.05 4.51
N TYR A 46 9.79 0.67 3.33
CA TYR A 46 8.74 0.78 2.32
C TYR A 46 7.50 1.54 2.79
N GLU A 47 7.69 2.46 3.73
CA GLU A 47 6.64 3.35 4.22
C GLU A 47 6.61 4.65 3.41
N ILE A 48 5.46 5.31 3.44
CA ILE A 48 5.27 6.64 2.87
C ILE A 48 5.96 7.67 3.78
N VAL A 49 6.92 8.43 3.26
CA VAL A 49 7.58 9.54 3.98
C VAL A 49 6.87 10.84 3.62
N GLY A 50 5.64 10.96 4.14
CA GLY A 50 4.74 12.08 3.85
C GLY A 50 4.16 12.77 5.09
N CYS A 51 4.53 12.32 6.29
CA CYS A 51 4.04 12.85 7.57
C CYS A 51 4.99 13.91 8.13
N GLY A 52 4.58 14.56 9.22
CA GLY A 52 5.36 15.63 9.84
C GLY A 52 5.22 16.95 9.08
N SER A 53 6.23 17.82 9.18
CA SER A 53 6.20 19.14 8.54
C SER A 53 6.80 19.11 7.14
N LYS A 54 6.51 20.12 6.33
CA LYS A 54 7.10 20.28 4.98
C LYS A 54 8.63 20.31 4.99
N ALA A 55 9.24 20.90 6.04
CA ALA A 55 10.69 21.00 6.19
C ALA A 55 11.36 19.70 6.69
N ALA A 56 10.60 18.82 7.35
CA ALA A 56 11.11 17.60 7.95
C ALA A 56 10.08 16.47 7.81
N ARG A 57 10.00 15.90 6.60
CA ARG A 57 9.13 14.76 6.33
C ARG A 57 9.62 13.54 7.09
N ILE A 58 8.66 12.83 7.70
CA ILE A 58 8.89 11.58 8.41
C ILE A 58 8.01 10.48 7.83
N ALA A 59 8.37 9.24 8.14
CA ALA A 59 7.54 8.08 7.80
C ALA A 59 6.14 8.21 8.43
N CYS A 60 5.13 7.83 7.66
CA CYS A 60 3.77 7.63 8.12
C CYS A 60 3.59 6.14 8.45
N PRO A 61 3.56 5.75 9.73
CA PRO A 61 3.42 4.34 10.07
C PRO A 61 2.07 3.80 9.58
N TRP A 62 2.06 2.54 9.12
CA TRP A 62 0.81 1.85 8.78
C TRP A 62 -0.14 1.83 9.98
N ALA A 63 -1.45 1.74 9.73
CA ALA A 63 -2.50 1.85 10.75
C ALA A 63 -2.60 3.19 11.50
N THR A 64 -1.85 4.23 11.11
CA THR A 64 -1.96 5.59 11.66
C THR A 64 -2.54 6.57 10.65
N ALA A 65 -2.91 7.78 11.10
CA ALA A 65 -3.38 8.83 10.20
C ALA A 65 -2.21 9.37 9.36
N TRP A 66 -2.43 9.53 8.06
CA TRP A 66 -1.52 10.30 7.22
C TRP A 66 -1.92 11.77 7.28
N THR A 67 -1.28 12.47 8.21
CA THR A 67 -1.49 13.89 8.47
C THR A 67 -0.16 14.64 8.52
N THR A 68 -0.19 15.90 8.11
CA THR A 68 0.94 16.83 8.23
C THR A 68 0.78 17.71 9.46
N THR A 69 1.88 18.27 9.96
CA THR A 69 1.84 19.21 11.09
C THR A 69 1.11 20.50 10.73
N GLU A 70 1.04 20.84 9.44
CA GLU A 70 0.29 21.98 8.91
C GLU A 70 -1.23 21.72 8.81
N GLY A 71 -1.70 20.53 9.23
CA GLY A 71 -3.12 20.20 9.35
C GLY A 71 -3.75 19.53 8.13
N GLN A 72 -2.97 19.16 7.12
CA GLN A 72 -3.51 18.45 5.95
C GLN A 72 -3.58 16.96 6.26
N THR A 73 -4.77 16.37 6.07
CA THR A 73 -4.98 14.92 6.22
C THR A 73 -5.29 14.32 4.85
N TYR A 74 -4.40 13.47 4.34
CA TYR A 74 -4.59 12.78 3.05
C TYR A 74 -5.31 11.45 3.21
N MET A 75 -5.17 10.82 4.39
CA MET A 75 -5.89 9.60 4.75
C MET A 75 -6.04 9.52 6.27
N THR A 76 -7.27 9.36 6.75
CA THR A 76 -7.57 9.33 8.20
C THR A 76 -6.96 8.13 8.91
N ARG A 77 -6.75 7.03 8.18
CA ARG A 77 -6.02 5.85 8.66
C ARG A 77 -5.43 5.08 7.49
N LEU A 78 -4.11 5.00 7.43
CA LEU A 78 -3.41 4.14 6.50
C LEU A 78 -3.84 2.68 6.75
N PRO A 79 -4.15 1.92 5.69
CA PRO A 79 -4.57 0.55 5.83
C PRO A 79 -3.38 -0.30 6.30
N LYS A 80 -3.67 -1.35 7.05
CA LYS A 80 -2.69 -2.34 7.47
C LYS A 80 -3.14 -3.68 6.93
N ASP A 81 -2.20 -4.45 6.41
CA ASP A 81 -2.51 -5.77 5.87
C ASP A 81 -3.14 -6.68 6.95
N PRO A 82 -4.23 -7.40 6.63
CA PRO A 82 -4.93 -8.26 7.60
C PRO A 82 -4.08 -9.40 8.19
N GLN A 83 -2.96 -9.76 7.58
CA GLN A 83 -2.04 -10.80 8.03
C GLN A 83 -0.66 -10.26 8.47
N ALA A 84 -0.55 -8.95 8.68
CA ALA A 84 0.67 -8.26 9.12
C ALA A 84 1.85 -8.30 8.12
N ILE A 85 1.61 -8.59 6.85
CA ILE A 85 2.56 -8.32 5.77
C ILE A 85 2.20 -6.95 5.21
N ASP A 86 2.77 -5.89 5.78
CA ASP A 86 2.43 -4.52 5.39
C ASP A 86 2.64 -4.26 3.89
N TYR A 87 1.88 -3.28 3.37
CA TYR A 87 2.03 -2.82 2.01
C TYR A 87 3.42 -2.22 1.78
N ARG A 88 3.91 -2.29 0.55
CA ARG A 88 5.17 -1.65 0.15
C ARG A 88 4.90 -0.46 -0.73
N TYR A 89 5.39 0.69 -0.32
CA TYR A 89 5.45 1.90 -1.12
C TYR A 89 6.89 2.18 -1.54
N ILE A 90 7.11 2.34 -2.84
CA ILE A 90 8.39 2.74 -3.41
C ILE A 90 8.13 3.92 -4.34
N GLN A 91 8.74 5.05 -4.04
CA GLN A 91 8.83 6.14 -5.00
C GLN A 91 9.91 5.79 -6.05
N THR A 92 9.58 5.90 -7.33
CA THR A 92 10.57 5.71 -8.41
C THR A 92 11.13 7.03 -8.91
N ASP A 93 10.32 8.08 -8.91
CA ASP A 93 10.71 9.47 -9.13
C ASP A 93 9.64 10.43 -8.57
N SER A 94 9.78 11.74 -8.78
CA SER A 94 8.82 12.74 -8.28
C SER A 94 7.38 12.53 -8.77
N ASP A 95 7.20 11.93 -9.95
CA ASP A 95 5.93 11.77 -10.63
C ASP A 95 5.46 10.31 -10.69
N ASN A 96 6.25 9.37 -10.15
CA ASN A 96 5.96 7.95 -10.21
C ASN A 96 6.21 7.22 -8.89
N PHE A 97 5.36 6.23 -8.64
CA PHE A 97 5.49 5.32 -7.50
C PHE A 97 5.00 3.92 -7.85
N ILE A 98 5.32 2.96 -6.98
CA ILE A 98 4.77 1.62 -6.97
C ILE A 98 4.25 1.31 -5.58
N LEU A 99 2.95 1.06 -5.47
CA LEU A 99 2.32 0.45 -4.31
C LEU A 99 2.16 -1.05 -4.57
N THR A 100 2.57 -1.88 -3.62
CA THR A 100 2.52 -3.34 -3.76
C THR A 100 1.85 -4.00 -2.56
N ALA A 101 0.96 -4.94 -2.83
CA ALA A 101 0.36 -5.84 -1.86
C ALA A 101 0.69 -7.30 -2.20
N CYS A 102 1.00 -8.11 -1.19
CA CYS A 102 1.18 -9.55 -1.38
C CYS A 102 -0.19 -10.24 -1.44
N LEU A 103 -0.50 -10.92 -2.55
CA LEU A 103 -1.74 -11.67 -2.70
C LEU A 103 -1.57 -13.09 -2.17
N GLU A 104 -2.61 -13.68 -1.60
CA GLU A 104 -2.59 -15.08 -1.19
C GLU A 104 -2.97 -16.02 -2.35
N ASN A 105 -3.88 -15.57 -3.23
CA ASN A 105 -4.36 -16.34 -4.35
C ASN A 105 -3.43 -16.21 -5.57
N LYS A 106 -2.64 -17.24 -5.86
CA LYS A 106 -1.77 -17.30 -7.07
C LYS A 106 -2.53 -17.39 -8.39
N SER A 107 -3.83 -17.72 -8.34
CA SER A 107 -4.68 -17.79 -9.53
C SER A 107 -5.40 -16.47 -9.81
N ASP A 108 -5.06 -15.41 -9.09
CA ASP A 108 -5.60 -14.08 -9.33
C ASP A 108 -5.06 -13.49 -10.64
N ASP A 109 -5.97 -13.12 -11.55
CA ASP A 109 -5.67 -12.65 -12.91
C ASP A 109 -4.98 -11.28 -12.95
N LYS A 110 -5.05 -10.52 -11.85
CA LYS A 110 -4.40 -9.21 -11.71
C LYS A 110 -3.08 -9.29 -10.95
N GLY A 111 -2.69 -10.48 -10.49
CA GLY A 111 -1.42 -10.64 -9.81
C GLY A 111 -0.25 -10.77 -10.78
N ILE A 112 0.92 -10.41 -10.28
CA ILE A 112 2.19 -10.40 -11.00
C ILE A 112 3.16 -11.26 -10.21
N SER A 113 3.99 -12.04 -10.91
CA SER A 113 5.05 -12.83 -10.26
C SER A 113 6.09 -11.93 -9.61
N ASP A 114 6.39 -12.18 -8.34
CA ASP A 114 7.41 -11.46 -7.58
C ASP A 114 8.44 -12.44 -6.98
N THR A 115 9.72 -12.19 -7.26
CA THR A 115 10.84 -13.04 -6.83
C THR A 115 11.61 -12.47 -5.65
N SER A 116 11.18 -11.33 -5.08
CA SER A 116 11.91 -10.64 -4.01
C SER A 116 11.76 -11.27 -2.60
N GLY A 117 11.03 -12.38 -2.49
CA GLY A 117 11.02 -13.27 -1.32
C GLY A 117 10.22 -12.79 -0.10
N TRP A 118 9.81 -11.52 -0.04
CA TRP A 118 8.96 -11.01 1.04
C TRP A 118 7.50 -11.47 0.95
N CYS A 119 7.02 -11.68 -0.27
CA CYS A 119 5.69 -12.17 -0.52
C CYS A 119 5.73 -13.69 -0.62
N THR A 120 5.21 -14.39 0.39
CA THR A 120 5.27 -15.87 0.48
C THR A 120 4.62 -16.58 -0.71
N SER A 121 3.60 -15.97 -1.31
CA SER A 121 2.97 -16.52 -2.51
C SER A 121 3.76 -16.28 -3.79
N SER A 122 4.74 -15.37 -3.77
CA SER A 122 5.41 -14.82 -4.96
C SER A 122 4.43 -14.21 -5.97
N TRP A 123 3.27 -13.76 -5.50
CA TRP A 123 2.20 -13.20 -6.33
C TRP A 123 1.73 -11.89 -5.72
N VAL A 124 1.91 -10.78 -6.44
CA VAL A 124 1.66 -9.43 -5.91
C VAL A 124 0.66 -8.67 -6.78
N TYR A 125 -0.05 -7.75 -6.16
CA TYR A 125 -0.83 -6.74 -6.87
C TYR A 125 -0.13 -5.40 -6.76
N GLN A 126 -0.02 -4.69 -7.88
CA GLN A 126 0.65 -3.41 -7.95
C GLN A 126 -0.28 -2.30 -8.44
N VAL A 127 -0.10 -1.11 -7.88
CA VAL A 127 -0.72 0.13 -8.34
C VAL A 127 0.38 1.16 -8.58
N LYS A 128 0.22 1.92 -9.66
CA LYS A 128 1.10 3.01 -10.12
C LYS A 128 0.19 4.24 -10.35
N PRO A 129 0.73 5.46 -10.51
CA PRO A 129 -0.06 6.68 -10.74
C PRO A 129 -1.22 6.50 -11.73
#